data_AF-A0A3D4CSH4-F1
#
_entry.id   AF-A0A3D4CSH4-F1
#
_cell.length_a   1.000
_cell.length_b   1.000
_cell.length_c   1.000
_cell.angle_alpha   90.00
_cell.angle_beta   90.00
_cell.angle_gamma   90.00
#
_symmetry.space_group_name_H-M   'P 1'
#
loop_
_entity.id
_entity.type
_entity.pdbx_description
1 polymer ?
#
loop_
_entity_poly.entity_id
_entity_poly.type
_entity_poly.pdbx_seq_one_letter_code
_entity_poly.pdbx_strand_id
1 'polypeptide(L)' 'IPGRPSMGSWLLYGLGADTDELPGFVVMTSSGGGQDQPIAARQWHSGFLPSRFQGVKFNSKGD' A
#
# COMPACT_ATOMS: atom_id res chain seq x y z
N ILE A 1 -13.31 -5.54 5.17
CA ILE A 1 -13.28 -6.95 5.65
C ILE A 1 -11.81 -7.28 5.93
N PRO A 2 -11.44 -7.63 7.17
CA PRO A 2 -10.07 -8.02 7.52
C PRO A 2 -9.58 -9.21 6.68
N GLY A 3 -8.28 -9.27 6.42
CA GLY A 3 -7.65 -10.40 5.69
C GLY A 3 -7.86 -10.43 4.18
N ARG A 4 -8.63 -9.50 3.61
CA ARG A 4 -8.78 -9.38 2.16
C ARG A 4 -7.69 -8.50 1.55
N PRO A 5 -7.16 -8.87 0.38
CA PRO A 5 -6.28 -8.01 -0.39
C PRO A 5 -6.94 -6.68 -0.74
N SER A 6 -6.15 -5.61 -0.64
CA SER A 6 -6.53 -4.28 -1.12
C SER A 6 -6.62 -4.23 -2.64
N MET A 7 -7.23 -3.18 -3.17
CA MET A 7 -7.31 -2.96 -4.61
C MET A 7 -5.92 -2.88 -5.26
N GLY A 8 -4.97 -2.17 -4.65
CA GLY A 8 -3.60 -2.07 -5.16
C GLY A 8 -2.89 -3.42 -5.18
N SER A 9 -3.09 -4.24 -4.14
CA SER A 9 -2.54 -5.61 -4.10
C SER A 9 -3.13 -6.52 -5.18
N TRP A 10 -4.43 -6.39 -5.49
CA TRP A 10 -5.07 -7.14 -6.57
C TRP A 10 -4.57 -6.74 -7.95
N LEU A 11 -4.46 -5.43 -8.20
CA LEU A 11 -3.97 -4.92 -9.47
C LEU A 11 -2.52 -5.35 -9.70
N LEU A 12 -1.68 -5.23 -8.69
CA LEU A 12 -0.28 -5.65 -8.79
C LEU A 12 -0.14 -7.18 -8.95
N TYR A 13 -1.01 -7.97 -8.32
CA TYR A 13 -1.03 -9.43 -8.51
C TYR A 13 -1.50 -9.84 -9.91
N GLY A 14 -2.56 -9.20 -10.41
CA GLY A 14 -3.18 -9.57 -11.68
C GLY A 14 -2.45 -9.02 -12.91
N LEU A 15 -1.96 -7.78 -12.83
CA LEU A 15 -1.34 -7.07 -13.96
C LEU A 15 0.18 -7.04 -13.88
N GLY A 16 0.76 -7.21 -12.69
CA GLY A 16 2.20 -7.04 -12.48
C GLY A 16 2.60 -5.56 -12.41
N ALA A 17 3.91 -5.33 -12.51
CA ALA A 17 4.51 -4.02 -12.63
C ALA A 17 5.41 -4.00 -13.86
N ASP A 18 5.53 -2.85 -14.51
CA ASP A 18 6.39 -2.67 -15.69
C ASP A 18 7.90 -2.73 -15.35
N THR A 19 8.23 -2.62 -14.06
CA THR A 19 9.61 -2.64 -13.56
C THR A 19 9.70 -3.42 -12.26
N ASP A 20 10.83 -4.10 -12.07
CA ASP A 20 11.20 -4.77 -10.81
C ASP A 20 12.07 -3.88 -9.89
N GLU A 21 12.46 -2.68 -10.36
CA GLU A 21 13.35 -1.76 -9.63
C GLU A 21 12.59 -0.84 -8.66
N LEU A 22 11.26 -0.76 -8.79
CA LEU A 22 10.40 0.12 -7.98
C LEU A 22 9.23 -0.64 -7.35
N PRO A 23 8.69 -0.16 -6.21
CA PRO A 23 7.48 -0.73 -5.64
C PRO A 23 6.29 -0.57 -6.59
N GLY A 24 5.66 -1.69 -6.98
CA GLY A 24 4.48 -1.68 -7.86
C GLY A 24 3.18 -1.18 -7.21
N PHE A 25 3.16 -0.99 -5.89
CA PHE A 25 2.03 -0.39 -5.17
C PHE A 25 2.51 0.46 -3.98
N VAL A 26 2.29 1.76 -4.07
CA VAL A 26 2.65 2.76 -3.06
C VAL A 26 1.40 3.39 -2.44
N VAL A 27 1.49 3.70 -1.15
CA VAL A 27 0.44 4.33 -0.37
C VAL A 27 0.98 5.61 0.24
N MET A 28 0.26 6.71 0.04
CA MET A 28 0.58 8.01 0.63
C MET A 28 -0.53 8.39 1.60
N THR A 29 -0.15 8.82 2.79
CA THR A 29 -1.07 9.33 3.81
C THR A 29 -0.87 10.82 3.95
N SER A 30 -1.96 11.59 3.99
CA SER A 30 -1.86 13.03 4.23
C SER A 30 -1.45 13.29 5.69
N SER A 31 -0.43 14.12 5.87
CA SER A 31 0.02 14.64 7.16
C SER A 31 0.00 16.17 7.12
N GLY A 32 -0.93 16.80 7.85
CA GLY A 32 -1.03 18.26 7.92
C GLY A 32 -2.43 18.79 8.24
N GLY A 33 -2.49 19.94 8.93
CA GLY A 33 -3.73 20.67 9.24
C GLY A 33 -4.51 20.19 10.49
N GLY A 34 -4.08 19.11 11.13
CA GLY A 34 -4.77 18.51 12.29
C GLY A 34 -4.16 17.17 12.68
N GLN A 35 -5.00 16.21 13.10
CA GLN A 35 -4.58 14.82 13.30
C GLN A 35 -4.28 14.14 11.96
N ASP A 36 -3.21 13.35 11.90
CA ASP A 36 -2.92 12.49 10.76
C ASP A 36 -4.12 11.61 10.42
N GLN A 37 -4.33 11.35 9.13
CA GLN A 37 -5.44 10.51 8.71
C GLN A 37 -5.36 9.16 9.43
N PRO A 38 -6.43 8.69 10.10
CA PRO A 38 -6.43 7.43 10.86
C PRO A 38 -6.53 6.23 9.91
N ILE A 39 -5.61 6.14 8.95
CA ILE A 39 -5.56 5.06 7.96
C ILE A 39 -4.55 4.02 8.47
N ALA A 40 -5.08 2.84 8.81
CA ALA A 40 -4.28 1.73 9.30
C ALA A 40 -3.79 0.86 8.14
N ALA A 41 -2.63 0.22 8.30
CA ALA A 41 -2.01 -0.64 7.28
C ALA A 41 -2.93 -1.74 6.73
N ARG A 42 -3.91 -2.17 7.53
CA ARG A 42 -4.98 -3.10 7.13
C ARG A 42 -5.80 -2.64 5.91
N GLN A 43 -5.80 -1.35 5.58
CA GLN A 43 -6.53 -0.79 4.44
C GLN A 43 -5.81 -0.99 3.10
N TRP A 44 -4.52 -1.29 3.13
CA TRP A 44 -3.69 -1.53 1.94
C TRP A 44 -2.88 -2.84 2.02
N HIS A 45 -3.38 -3.81 2.80
CA HIS A 45 -2.72 -5.10 3.00
C HIS A 45 -2.85 -6.02 1.78
N SER A 46 -1.87 -6.90 1.57
CA SER A 46 -1.94 -8.00 0.59
C SER A 46 -2.99 -9.08 0.90
N GLY A 47 -3.67 -9.04 2.06
CA GLY A 47 -4.50 -10.14 2.55
C GLY A 47 -3.78 -11.50 2.49
N PHE A 48 -4.41 -12.47 1.83
CA PHE A 48 -3.88 -13.81 1.57
C PHE A 48 -2.93 -13.89 0.37
N LEU A 49 -2.77 -12.80 -0.40
CA LEU A 49 -1.78 -12.77 -1.48
C LEU A 49 -0.36 -12.73 -0.89
N PRO A 50 0.66 -13.21 -1.64
CA PRO A 50 2.05 -13.15 -1.21
C PRO A 50 2.46 -11.74 -0.72
N SER A 51 3.34 -11.68 0.27
CA SER A 51 3.76 -10.42 0.91
C SER A 51 4.39 -9.43 -0.06
N ARG A 52 4.93 -9.88 -1.21
CA ARG A 52 5.42 -9.01 -2.29
C ARG A 52 4.37 -8.04 -2.86
N PHE A 53 3.07 -8.32 -2.64
CA PHE A 53 1.96 -7.47 -3.08
C PHE A 53 1.45 -6.50 -2.00
N GLN A 54 2.20 -6.37 -0.90
CA GLN A 54 1.91 -5.44 0.18
C GLN A 54 2.16 -4.00 -0.27
N GLY A 55 1.21 -3.09 0.01
CA GLY A 55 1.41 -1.67 -0.26
C GLY A 55 2.50 -1.06 0.60
N VAL A 56 3.40 -0.30 -0.02
CA VAL A 56 4.51 0.39 0.64
C VAL A 56 4.06 1.79 1.03
N LYS A 57 4.08 2.10 2.34
CA LYS A 57 3.77 3.46 2.82
C LYS A 57 4.94 4.39 2.53
N PHE A 58 4.67 5.48 1.81
CA PHE A 58 5.60 6.58 1.67
C PHE A 58 5.42 7.57 2.82
N ASN A 59 6.54 7.96 3.41
CA ASN A 59 6.56 8.98 4.44
C ASN A 59 6.56 10.35 3.77
N SER A 60 5.78 11.28 4.33
CA SER A 60 5.66 12.66 3.86
C SER A 60 6.92 13.50 4.11
N LYS A 61 7.83 13.00 4.94
CA LYS A 61 9.17 13.54 5.17
C LYS A 61 10.18 12.40 5.10
N GLY A 62 11.35 12.66 4.53
CA GLY A 62 12.51 11.78 4.65
C GLY A 62 13.14 11.89 6.05
N ASP A 63 14.06 10.96 6.35
CA ASP A 63 14.95 11.09 7.51
C ASP A 63 15.85 12.33 7.40
#